data_AF-A0A7V8VSB3-F1
#
_entry.id   AF-A0A7V8VSB3-F1
#
_cell.length_a   1.000
_cell.length_b   1.000
_cell.length_c   1.000
_cell.angle_alpha   90.00
_cell.angle_beta   90.00
_cell.angle_gamma   90.00
#
_symmetry.space_group_name_H-M   'P 1'
#
loop_
_entity.id
_entity.type
_entity.pdbx_description
1 polymer ?
#
loop_
_entity_poly.entity_id
_entity_poly.type
_entity_poly.pdbx_seq_one_letter_code
_entity_poly.pdbx_strand_id
1 'polypeptide(L)'
;MDILQTIAGPEGSRAVDQLAAQFGLRPEQAQAAVAALVPALAAGLQRNTATEPGLSGLVSALGRGRHDAYLEDPTTLAQPTTIEDGNAVLGHVFGNKDVSRQVAARASEQTGIDPAILKRMLPLVAALVMGGLSRQTKARGGAAGGAGLTAVLGSLLDRNRDGSMVDDVVGMLGGFLGGQRRG
;
A
#
# COMPACT_ATOMS: atom_id res chain seq x y z
N MET A 1 -2.08 15.92 -7.86
CA MET A 1 -1.71 15.65 -6.47
C MET A 1 -1.45 14.17 -6.34
N ASP A 2 -0.34 13.81 -5.69
CA ASP A 2 0.19 12.45 -5.67
C ASP A 2 -0.01 11.77 -4.32
N ILE A 3 -0.20 10.45 -4.31
CA ILE A 3 -0.56 9.70 -3.11
C ILE A 3 0.58 9.66 -2.11
N LEU A 4 1.83 9.64 -2.58
CA LEU A 4 3.00 9.84 -1.73
C LEU A 4 3.08 11.28 -1.21
N GLN A 5 2.60 12.28 -1.94
CA GLN A 5 2.46 13.65 -1.43
C GLN A 5 1.29 13.80 -0.45
N THR A 6 0.33 12.88 -0.49
CA THR A 6 -0.79 12.84 0.46
C THR A 6 -0.37 12.15 1.75
N ILE A 7 0.37 11.03 1.65
CA ILE A 7 0.92 10.27 2.78
C ILE A 7 2.15 10.94 3.39
N ALA A 8 3.05 11.50 2.58
CA ALA A 8 4.15 12.37 3.04
C ALA A 8 3.71 13.83 3.20
N GLY A 9 2.44 14.12 2.91
CA GLY A 9 1.85 15.44 3.11
C GLY A 9 1.44 15.66 4.57
N PRO A 10 0.93 16.87 4.88
CA PRO A 10 0.50 17.22 6.24
C PRO A 10 -0.57 16.27 6.79
N GLU A 11 -1.44 15.76 5.92
CA GLU A 11 -2.53 14.83 6.28
C GLU A 11 -1.98 13.45 6.70
N GLY A 12 -1.09 12.87 5.88
CA GLY A 12 -0.45 11.62 6.22
C GLY A 12 0.49 11.72 7.43
N SER A 13 1.20 12.84 7.60
CA SER A 13 1.98 13.09 8.82
C SER A 13 1.10 13.07 10.07
N ARG A 14 -0.05 13.75 10.06
CA ARG A 14 -1.01 13.74 11.19
C ARG A 14 -1.53 12.34 11.49
N ALA A 15 -1.80 11.54 10.46
CA ALA A 15 -2.18 10.15 10.64
C ALA A 15 -1.07 9.31 11.30
N VAL A 16 0.19 9.51 10.89
CA VAL A 16 1.34 8.84 11.50
C VAL A 16 1.58 9.30 12.93
N ASP A 17 1.42 10.59 13.22
CA ASP A 17 1.54 11.16 14.57
C ASP A 17 0.45 10.60 15.49
N GLN A 18 -0.77 10.41 14.97
CA GLN A 18 -1.86 9.77 15.71
C GLN A 18 -1.57 8.30 16.01
N LEU A 19 -0.99 7.55 15.05
CA LEU A 19 -0.51 6.20 15.30
C LEU A 19 0.58 6.20 16.38
N ALA A 20 1.52 7.15 16.32
CA ALA A 20 2.56 7.28 17.33
C ALA A 20 1.96 7.44 18.73
N ALA A 21 1.00 8.35 18.89
CA ALA A 21 0.29 8.57 20.15
C ALA A 21 -0.49 7.32 20.62
N GLN A 22 -1.17 6.62 19.71
CA GLN A 22 -1.97 5.45 20.04
C GLN A 22 -1.11 4.27 20.55
N PHE A 23 0.09 4.09 20.01
CA PHE A 23 0.98 2.98 20.36
C PHE A 23 2.09 3.37 21.34
N GLY A 24 2.11 4.63 21.81
CA GLY A 24 3.17 5.13 22.70
C GLY A 24 4.55 5.15 22.03
N LEU A 25 4.59 5.30 20.70
CA LEU A 25 5.82 5.39 19.92
C LEU A 25 6.25 6.84 19.75
N ARG A 26 7.55 7.05 19.54
CA ARG A 26 8.04 8.34 19.06
C ARG A 26 7.60 8.58 17.61
N PRO A 27 7.41 9.84 17.17
CA PRO A 27 7.04 10.14 15.78
C PRO A 27 7.98 9.48 14.76
N GLU A 28 9.28 9.48 15.03
CA GLU A 28 10.29 8.88 14.14
C GLU A 28 10.15 7.35 14.06
N GLN A 29 9.73 6.71 15.16
CA GLN A 29 9.48 5.26 15.18
C GLN A 29 8.20 4.92 14.42
N ALA A 30 7.14 5.70 14.57
CA ALA A 30 5.92 5.50 13.81
C ALA A 30 6.16 5.69 12.30
N GLN A 31 6.93 6.72 11.91
CA GLN A 31 7.35 6.92 10.53
C GLN A 31 8.18 5.74 10.01
N ALA A 32 9.16 5.26 10.79
CA ALA A 32 9.97 4.10 10.42
C ALA A 32 9.12 2.82 10.28
N ALA A 33 8.17 2.59 11.18
CA ALA A 33 7.22 1.48 11.09
C ALA A 33 6.42 1.53 9.79
N VAL A 34 5.82 2.67 9.46
CA VAL A 34 5.06 2.85 8.23
C VAL A 34 5.95 2.64 7.01
N ALA A 35 7.14 3.24 6.99
CA ALA A 35 8.11 3.08 5.90
C ALA A 35 8.55 1.61 5.69
N ALA A 36 8.67 0.83 6.76
CA ALA A 36 9.01 -0.60 6.68
C ALA A 36 7.83 -1.48 6.22
N LEU A 37 6.60 -1.09 6.53
CA LEU A 37 5.39 -1.88 6.23
C LEU A 37 4.81 -1.59 4.83
N VAL A 38 4.89 -0.35 4.36
CA VAL A 38 4.30 0.09 3.08
C VAL A 38 4.82 -0.71 1.87
N PRO A 39 6.12 -1.01 1.71
CA PRO A 39 6.61 -1.76 0.56
C PRO A 39 5.99 -3.16 0.44
N ALA A 40 5.80 -3.86 1.56
CA ALA A 40 5.16 -5.16 1.57
C ALA A 40 3.69 -5.06 1.17
N LEU A 41 2.96 -4.07 1.70
CA LEU A 41 1.57 -3.81 1.34
C LEU A 41 1.43 -3.48 -0.15
N ALA A 42 2.32 -2.65 -0.70
CA ALA A 42 2.33 -2.31 -2.12
C ALA A 42 2.56 -3.54 -3.00
N ALA A 43 3.52 -4.39 -2.65
CA ALA A 43 3.79 -5.64 -3.37
C ALA A 43 2.60 -6.62 -3.31
N GLY A 44 1.95 -6.74 -2.16
CA GLY A 44 0.73 -7.56 -2.02
C GLY A 44 -0.43 -7.02 -2.85
N LEU A 45 -0.63 -5.70 -2.84
CA LEU A 45 -1.67 -5.03 -3.61
C LEU A 45 -1.45 -5.25 -5.11
N GLN A 46 -0.21 -5.06 -5.59
CA GLN A 46 0.16 -5.32 -6.98
C GLN A 46 -0.19 -6.75 -7.38
N ARG A 47 0.25 -7.75 -6.61
CA ARG A 47 -0.05 -9.16 -6.87
C ARG A 47 -1.55 -9.46 -6.89
N ASN A 48 -2.29 -8.89 -5.94
CA ASN A 48 -3.75 -9.05 -5.87
C ASN A 48 -4.43 -8.42 -7.10
N THR A 49 -4.07 -7.18 -7.46
CA THR A 49 -4.64 -6.46 -8.62
C THR A 49 -4.21 -7.01 -9.99
N ALA A 50 -3.16 -7.83 -10.04
CA ALA A 50 -2.77 -8.55 -11.25
C ALA A 50 -3.80 -9.62 -11.66
N THR A 51 -4.76 -9.94 -10.78
CA THR A 51 -5.86 -10.87 -11.05
C THR A 51 -7.19 -10.11 -11.13
N GLU A 52 -8.09 -10.51 -12.05
CA GLU A 52 -9.46 -9.98 -12.12
C GLU A 52 -10.24 -10.08 -10.79
N PRO A 53 -10.26 -11.22 -10.08
CA PRO A 53 -10.96 -11.33 -8.79
C PRO A 53 -10.34 -10.42 -7.71
N GLY A 54 -9.02 -10.29 -7.66
CA GLY A 54 -8.36 -9.42 -6.69
C GLY A 54 -8.60 -7.93 -6.97
N LEU A 55 -8.59 -7.53 -8.25
CA LEU A 55 -8.91 -6.18 -8.68
C LEU A 55 -10.36 -5.81 -8.37
N SER A 56 -11.32 -6.67 -8.72
CA SER A 56 -12.75 -6.44 -8.47
C SER A 56 -13.09 -6.41 -6.98
N GLY A 57 -12.47 -7.28 -6.17
CA GLY A 57 -12.60 -7.26 -4.72
C GLY A 57 -12.08 -5.96 -4.11
N LEU A 58 -10.92 -5.48 -4.58
CA LEU A 58 -10.34 -4.23 -4.10
C LEU A 58 -11.17 -3.00 -4.52
N VAL A 59 -11.66 -2.98 -5.76
CA VAL A 59 -12.60 -1.97 -6.25
C VAL A 59 -13.86 -1.93 -5.40
N SER A 60 -14.42 -3.11 -5.08
CA SER A 60 -15.59 -3.23 -4.22
C SER A 60 -15.30 -2.79 -2.79
N ALA A 61 -14.11 -3.04 -2.26
CA ALA A 61 -13.69 -2.56 -0.94
C ALA A 61 -13.58 -1.02 -0.92
N LEU A 62 -12.98 -0.43 -1.95
CA LEU A 62 -12.86 1.03 -2.09
C LEU A 62 -14.21 1.73 -2.26
N GLY A 63 -15.15 1.12 -2.99
CA GLY A 63 -16.48 1.68 -3.22
C GLY A 63 -17.44 1.58 -2.03
N ARG A 64 -17.22 0.65 -1.11
CA ARG A 64 -18.14 0.40 0.03
C ARG A 64 -17.81 1.21 1.29
N GLY A 65 -16.60 1.73 1.44
CA GLY A 65 -16.15 2.38 2.67
C GLY A 65 -15.87 3.87 2.52
N ARG A 66 -15.97 4.59 3.65
CA ARG A 66 -15.53 5.99 3.78
C ARG A 66 -14.04 6.06 4.14
N HIS A 67 -13.20 5.41 3.34
CA HIS A 67 -11.77 5.27 3.60
C HIS A 67 -11.02 6.61 3.61
N ASP A 68 -11.57 7.62 2.96
CA ASP A 68 -11.11 9.01 2.99
C ASP A 68 -11.20 9.65 4.38
N ALA A 69 -12.14 9.23 5.22
CA ALA A 69 -12.29 9.74 6.58
C ALA A 69 -11.06 9.47 7.46
N TYR A 70 -10.27 8.42 7.16
CA TYR A 70 -9.07 8.07 7.91
C TYR A 70 -7.94 9.10 7.78
N LEU A 71 -7.92 9.85 6.68
CA LEU A 71 -6.96 10.93 6.44
C LEU A 71 -7.49 12.29 6.89
N GLU A 72 -8.81 12.49 6.81
CA GLU A 72 -9.47 13.73 7.23
C GLU A 72 -9.57 13.84 8.76
N ASP A 73 -9.90 12.74 9.42
CA ASP A 73 -9.99 12.63 10.87
C ASP A 73 -9.17 11.44 11.38
N PRO A 74 -7.87 11.67 11.69
CA PRO A 74 -6.99 10.64 12.24
C PRO A 74 -7.51 9.99 13.52
N THR A 75 -8.40 10.64 14.28
CA THR A 75 -8.95 10.05 15.51
C THR A 75 -9.78 8.79 15.22
N THR A 76 -10.29 8.67 13.99
CA THR A 76 -11.01 7.48 13.52
C THR A 76 -10.09 6.26 13.32
N LEU A 77 -8.77 6.45 13.21
CA LEU A 77 -7.81 5.35 13.05
C LEU A 77 -7.85 4.38 14.24
N ALA A 78 -8.15 4.87 15.43
CA ALA A 78 -8.23 4.03 16.61
C ALA A 78 -9.55 3.24 16.74
N GLN A 79 -10.52 3.48 15.86
CA GLN A 79 -11.83 2.84 15.95
C GLN A 79 -11.79 1.36 15.56
N PRO A 80 -12.62 0.51 16.19
CA PRO A 80 -12.72 -0.91 15.84
C PRO A 80 -13.05 -1.13 14.35
N THR A 81 -13.91 -0.29 13.79
CA THR A 81 -14.31 -0.30 12.37
C THR A 81 -13.12 -0.14 11.44
N THR A 82 -12.19 0.78 11.73
CA THR A 82 -10.98 1.00 10.93
C THR A 82 -10.02 -0.19 11.01
N ILE A 83 -9.93 -0.83 12.18
CA ILE A 83 -9.15 -2.05 12.37
C ILE A 83 -9.75 -3.21 11.56
N GLU A 84 -11.08 -3.35 11.56
CA GLU A 84 -11.80 -4.35 10.76
C GLU A 84 -11.58 -4.13 9.26
N ASP A 85 -11.73 -2.90 8.78
CA ASP A 85 -11.47 -2.52 7.39
C ASP A 85 -10.03 -2.83 6.99
N GLY A 86 -9.06 -2.44 7.81
CA GLY A 86 -7.65 -2.76 7.62
C GLY A 86 -7.39 -4.26 7.52
N ASN A 87 -8.01 -5.06 8.40
CA ASN A 87 -7.89 -6.52 8.35
C ASN A 87 -8.54 -7.13 7.10
N ALA A 88 -9.67 -6.60 6.65
CA ALA A 88 -10.30 -7.03 5.42
C ALA A 88 -9.39 -6.77 4.22
N VAL A 89 -8.75 -5.59 4.17
CA VAL A 89 -7.76 -5.23 3.14
C VAL A 89 -6.58 -6.20 3.18
N LEU A 90 -5.98 -6.43 4.35
CA LEU A 90 -4.88 -7.39 4.50
C LEU A 90 -5.26 -8.80 4.02
N GLY A 91 -6.51 -9.22 4.24
CA GLY A 91 -7.03 -10.50 3.73
C GLY A 91 -7.02 -10.60 2.21
N HIS A 92 -7.35 -9.51 1.50
CA HIS A 92 -7.31 -9.47 0.03
C HIS A 92 -5.86 -9.31 -0.49
N VAL A 93 -5.06 -8.49 0.19
CA VAL A 93 -3.70 -8.11 -0.21
C VAL A 93 -2.71 -9.26 -0.03
N PHE A 94 -2.80 -9.95 1.11
CA PHE A 94 -1.85 -11.00 1.47
C PHE A 94 -2.44 -12.40 1.38
N GLY A 95 -3.77 -12.54 1.29
CA GLY A 95 -4.48 -13.82 1.21
C GLY A 95 -4.49 -14.60 2.53
N ASN A 96 -3.40 -14.58 3.29
CA ASN A 96 -3.26 -15.31 4.55
C ASN A 96 -2.70 -14.42 5.67
N LYS A 97 -3.01 -14.78 6.92
CA LYS A 97 -2.53 -14.09 8.11
C LYS A 97 -1.05 -14.34 8.40
N ASP A 98 -0.46 -15.38 7.81
CA ASP A 98 0.97 -15.72 7.97
C ASP A 98 1.88 -14.68 7.32
N VAL A 99 1.54 -14.23 6.11
CA VAL A 99 2.26 -13.18 5.41
C VAL A 99 2.19 -11.88 6.21
N SER A 100 1.01 -11.51 6.72
CA SER A 100 0.88 -10.36 7.63
C SER A 100 1.80 -10.44 8.84
N ARG A 101 1.93 -11.63 9.45
CA ARG A 101 2.84 -11.87 10.59
C ARG A 101 4.31 -11.73 10.18
N GLN A 102 4.69 -12.28 9.03
CA GLN A 102 6.06 -12.20 8.51
C GLN A 102 6.44 -10.75 8.17
N VAL A 103 5.52 -9.99 7.58
CA VAL A 103 5.72 -8.55 7.30
C VAL A 103 5.98 -7.77 8.59
N ALA A 104 5.19 -8.01 9.64
CA ALA A 104 5.40 -7.38 10.94
C ALA A 104 6.73 -7.80 11.59
N ALA A 105 7.13 -9.07 11.49
CA ALA A 105 8.40 -9.56 12.01
C ALA A 105 9.60 -8.90 11.29
N ARG A 106 9.56 -8.82 9.96
CA ARG A 106 10.61 -8.19 9.18
C ARG A 106 10.70 -6.68 9.45
N ALA A 107 9.57 -6.00 9.62
CA ALA A 107 9.58 -4.59 10.00
C ALA A 107 10.14 -4.39 11.42
N SER A 108 9.94 -5.35 12.33
CA SER A 108 10.52 -5.33 13.68
C SER A 108 12.04 -5.37 13.63
N GLU A 109 12.61 -6.27 12.83
CA GLU A 109 14.07 -6.40 12.64
C GLU A 109 14.71 -5.12 12.10
N GLN A 110 14.01 -4.39 11.24
CA GLN A 110 14.52 -3.15 10.63
C GLN A 110 14.38 -1.93 11.54
N THR A 111 13.30 -1.85 12.31
CA THR A 111 12.93 -0.64 13.07
C THR A 111 13.27 -0.74 14.55
N GLY A 112 13.54 -1.94 15.06
CA GLY A 112 13.69 -2.22 16.49
C GLY A 112 12.40 -2.09 17.29
N ILE A 113 11.24 -1.97 16.63
CA ILE A 113 9.92 -1.87 17.28
C ILE A 113 9.40 -3.28 17.57
N ASP A 114 8.73 -3.45 18.71
CA ASP A 114 8.15 -4.74 19.11
C ASP A 114 7.23 -5.32 18.00
N PRO A 115 7.43 -6.60 17.61
CA PRO A 115 6.63 -7.22 16.55
C PRO A 115 5.14 -7.31 16.89
N ALA A 116 4.76 -7.36 18.18
CA ALA A 116 3.37 -7.32 18.60
C ALA A 116 2.73 -5.94 18.38
N ILE A 117 3.50 -4.86 18.55
CA ILE A 117 3.05 -3.49 18.23
C ILE A 117 2.86 -3.37 16.72
N LEU A 118 3.87 -3.78 15.93
CA LEU A 118 3.80 -3.72 14.46
C LEU A 118 2.65 -4.55 13.90
N LYS A 119 2.37 -5.72 14.48
CA LYS A 119 1.21 -6.54 14.10
C LYS A 119 -0.12 -5.84 14.35
N ARG A 120 -0.23 -5.03 15.42
CA ARG A 120 -1.43 -4.22 15.73
C ARG A 120 -1.51 -2.95 14.87
N MET A 121 -0.36 -2.40 14.48
CA MET A 121 -0.28 -1.26 13.56
C MET A 121 -0.62 -1.65 12.12
N LEU A 122 -0.24 -2.85 11.67
CA LEU A 122 -0.34 -3.28 10.28
C LEU A 122 -1.75 -3.06 9.66
N PRO A 123 -2.88 -3.42 10.32
CA PRO A 123 -4.21 -3.14 9.78
C PRO A 123 -4.48 -1.65 9.62
N LEU A 124 -4.01 -0.82 10.55
CA LEU A 124 -4.20 0.63 10.50
C LEU A 124 -3.38 1.27 9.37
N VAL A 125 -2.15 0.80 9.17
CA VAL A 125 -1.32 1.21 8.03
C VAL A 125 -1.97 0.79 6.71
N ALA A 126 -2.54 -0.41 6.64
CA ALA A 126 -3.29 -0.86 5.47
C ALA A 126 -4.53 0.01 5.19
N ALA A 127 -5.28 0.39 6.23
CA ALA A 127 -6.41 1.31 6.12
C ALA A 127 -5.99 2.70 5.64
N LEU A 128 -4.85 3.23 6.13
CA LEU A 128 -4.29 4.49 5.66
C LEU A 128 -3.88 4.47 4.19
N VAL A 129 -3.21 3.40 3.75
CA VAL A 129 -2.87 3.19 2.34
C VAL A 129 -4.14 3.17 1.49
N MET A 130 -5.19 2.49 1.95
CA MET A 130 -6.49 2.45 1.28
C MET A 130 -7.20 3.82 1.24
N GLY A 131 -7.13 4.60 2.32
CA GLY A 131 -7.66 5.97 2.35
C GLY A 131 -6.95 6.87 1.34
N GLY A 132 -5.62 6.76 1.26
CA GLY A 132 -4.82 7.45 0.26
C GLY A 132 -5.18 7.05 -1.17
N LEU A 133 -5.35 5.75 -1.42
CA LEU A 133 -5.73 5.22 -2.74
C LEU A 133 -7.13 5.70 -3.14
N SER A 134 -8.10 5.58 -2.24
CA SER A 134 -9.48 6.05 -2.44
C SER A 134 -9.50 7.52 -2.80
N ARG A 135 -8.80 8.36 -2.03
CA ARG A 135 -8.73 9.80 -2.29
C ARG A 135 -8.06 10.12 -3.62
N GLN A 136 -6.97 9.45 -3.95
CA GLN A 136 -6.26 9.64 -5.23
C GLN A 136 -7.14 9.23 -6.43
N THR A 137 -7.83 8.09 -6.35
CA THR A 137 -8.74 7.61 -7.40
C THR A 137 -9.90 8.59 -7.59
N LYS A 138 -10.51 9.08 -6.50
CA LYS A 138 -11.53 10.14 -6.53
C LYS A 138 -11.00 11.44 -7.14
N ALA A 139 -9.79 11.87 -6.74
CA ALA A 139 -9.17 13.10 -7.22
C ALA A 139 -8.81 13.09 -8.71
N ARG A 140 -8.56 11.90 -9.30
CA ARG A 140 -8.32 11.73 -10.74
C ARG A 140 -9.62 11.65 -11.57
N GLY A 141 -10.78 11.93 -10.99
CA GLY A 141 -12.07 11.90 -11.68
C GLY A 141 -12.58 10.49 -11.97
N GLY A 142 -11.96 9.45 -11.41
CA GLY A 142 -12.40 8.07 -11.53
C GLY A 142 -13.39 7.72 -10.43
N ALA A 143 -14.54 7.15 -10.80
CA ALA A 143 -15.27 6.28 -9.88
C ALA A 143 -14.31 5.18 -9.39
N ALA A 144 -14.50 4.67 -8.17
CA ALA A 144 -13.75 3.51 -7.65
C ALA A 144 -13.92 2.34 -8.61
N GLY A 145 -13.00 2.22 -9.57
CA GLY A 145 -13.10 1.34 -10.73
C GLY A 145 -11.71 0.88 -11.12
N GLY A 146 -11.63 -0.34 -11.65
CA GLY A 146 -10.36 -1.05 -11.83
C GLY A 146 -9.30 -0.25 -12.57
N ALA A 147 -9.68 0.46 -13.63
CA ALA A 147 -8.75 1.28 -14.43
C ALA A 147 -8.13 2.44 -13.64
N GLY A 148 -8.92 3.14 -12.81
CA GLY A 148 -8.41 4.25 -11.99
C GLY A 148 -7.44 3.76 -10.92
N LEU A 149 -7.73 2.60 -10.33
CA LEU A 149 -6.86 1.97 -9.35
C LEU A 149 -5.55 1.48 -9.96
N THR A 150 -5.61 0.79 -11.10
CA THR A 150 -4.41 0.35 -11.83
C THR A 150 -3.55 1.53 -12.28
N ALA A 151 -4.17 2.65 -12.69
CA ALA A 151 -3.42 3.86 -13.03
C ALA A 151 -2.72 4.49 -11.82
N VAL A 152 -3.36 4.48 -10.65
CA VAL A 152 -2.76 4.97 -9.39
C VAL A 152 -1.64 4.05 -8.91
N LEU A 153 -1.86 2.73 -8.88
CA LEU A 153 -0.84 1.75 -8.53
C LEU A 153 0.33 1.78 -9.51
N GLY A 154 0.06 1.91 -10.81
CA GLY A 154 1.08 2.09 -11.83
C GLY A 154 1.90 3.35 -11.59
N SER A 155 1.27 4.48 -11.27
CA SER A 155 1.98 5.72 -10.91
C SER A 155 2.78 5.61 -9.61
N LEU A 156 2.38 4.74 -8.69
CA LEU A 156 3.10 4.46 -7.45
C LEU A 156 4.35 3.62 -7.69
N LEU A 157 4.21 2.57 -8.52
CA LEU A 157 5.29 1.69 -8.88
C LEU A 157 6.31 2.40 -9.79
N ASP A 158 5.85 3.08 -10.84
CA ASP A 158 6.71 3.81 -11.77
C ASP A 158 7.53 4.92 -11.08
N ARG A 159 7.04 5.42 -9.95
CA ARG A 159 7.69 6.48 -9.18
C ARG A 159 8.83 6.00 -8.28
N ASN A 160 9.02 4.68 -8.05
CA ASN A 160 10.16 4.18 -7.30
C ASN A 160 11.49 4.20 -8.11
N ARG A 161 11.46 4.55 -9.42
CA ARG A 161 12.64 4.56 -10.30
C ARG A 161 13.56 3.32 -10.12
N ASP A 162 13.00 2.12 -10.01
CA ASP A 162 13.85 0.91 -10.09
C ASP A 162 14.08 0.42 -11.53
N GLY A 163 13.26 0.90 -12.48
CA GLY A 163 13.48 0.69 -13.90
C GLY A 163 13.65 -0.77 -14.33
N SER A 164 13.00 -1.77 -13.71
CA SER A 164 13.18 -3.15 -14.18
C SER A 164 12.06 -4.11 -13.78
N MET A 165 11.13 -4.36 -14.72
CA MET A 165 10.44 -5.66 -14.93
C MET A 165 9.96 -5.81 -16.39
N VAL A 166 9.71 -4.71 -17.10
CA VAL A 166 9.35 -4.72 -18.53
C VAL A 166 10.60 -4.78 -19.42
N ASP A 167 11.72 -4.19 -18.98
CA ASP A 167 12.97 -4.14 -19.75
C ASP A 167 13.58 -5.54 -19.95
N ASP A 168 13.54 -6.40 -18.93
CA ASP A 168 14.12 -7.76 -19.00
C ASP A 168 13.29 -8.75 -19.83
N VAL A 169 11.95 -8.64 -19.81
CA VAL A 169 11.08 -9.55 -20.56
C VAL A 169 10.98 -9.14 -22.04
N VAL A 170 11.06 -7.85 -22.34
CA VAL A 170 11.10 -7.34 -23.72
C VAL A 170 12.50 -7.50 -24.31
N GLY A 171 13.56 -7.39 -23.51
CA GLY A 171 14.94 -7.65 -23.91
C GLY A 171 15.25 -9.13 -24.18
N MET A 172 14.70 -10.06 -23.40
CA MET A 172 14.87 -11.50 -23.65
C MET A 172 14.07 -12.04 -24.85
N LEU A 173 12.93 -11.44 -25.20
CA LEU A 173 12.18 -11.85 -26.40
C LEU A 173 12.73 -11.26 -27.70
N GLY A 174 13.45 -10.12 -27.63
CA GLY A 174 14.06 -9.48 -28.80
C GLY A 174 15.47 -9.99 -29.16
N GLY A 175 16.17 -10.62 -28.21
CA GLY A 175 17.60 -10.95 -28.34
C GLY A 175 17.96 -12.26 -29.05
N PHE A 176 16.99 -13.10 -29.42
CA PHE A 176 17.28 -14.47 -29.91
C PHE A 176 17.14 -14.69 -31.42
N LEU A 177 16.95 -13.64 -32.24
CA LEU A 177 16.69 -13.83 -33.69
C LEU A 177 17.51 -12.94 -34.64
N GLY A 178 18.46 -12.17 -34.12
CA GLY A 178 19.22 -11.18 -34.92
C GLY A 178 20.71 -11.46 -35.07
N GLY A 179 21.19 -12.66 -34.75
CA GLY A 179 22.52 -13.09 -35.19
C GLY A 179 22.42 -13.58 -36.62
N GLN A 180 23.09 -12.92 -37.57
CA GLN A 180 23.97 -13.53 -38.60
C GLN A 180 24.09 -12.67 -39.87
N ARG A 181 25.33 -12.66 -40.39
CA ARG A 181 25.81 -12.29 -41.74
C ARG A 181 26.38 -10.87 -41.84
N ARG A 182 27.72 -10.73 -41.77
CA ARG A 182 28.73 -10.98 -42.82
C ARG A 182 28.77 -9.86 -43.85
N GLY A 183 29.94 -9.26 -44.01
CA GLY A 183 30.31 -8.32 -45.06
C GLY A 183 31.48 -7.48 -44.59
#